data_AF-A0A830GVC3-F1
#
_entry.id   AF-A0A830GVC3-F1
#
_cell.length_a   1.000
_cell.length_b   1.000
_cell.length_c   1.000
_cell.angle_alpha   90.00
_cell.angle_beta   90.00
_cell.angle_gamma   90.00
#
_symmetry.space_group_name_H-M   'P 1'
#
loop_
_entity.id
_entity.type
_entity.pdbx_description
1 polymer ?
#
loop_
_entity_poly.entity_id
_entity_poly.type
_entity_poly.pdbx_seq_one_letter_code
_entity_poly.pdbx_strand_id
1 'polypeptide(L)'
;MKALVNGREAGSKEMGCALCGATWGNHHEEVEGERLFFCCDLCAAGFRRTVEEIKRRTGWDYIDEIQLVGNYHAGRTVTAISGGRSARFYVKFNEDAEIETFREE
;
A
#
# COMPACT_ATOMS: atom_id res chain seq x y z
N MET A 1 6.01 -9.36 2.26
CA MET A 1 5.59 -8.22 3.10
C MET A 1 4.26 -8.46 3.80
N LYS A 2 4.04 -7.83 4.97
CA LYS A 2 2.74 -7.74 5.65
C LYS A 2 2.05 -6.42 5.32
N ALA A 3 0.74 -6.46 5.02
CA ALA A 3 -0.06 -5.25 4.78
C ALA A 3 -1.10 -5.07 5.89
N LEU A 4 -1.22 -3.84 6.41
CA LEU A 4 -2.28 -3.46 7.35
C LEU A 4 -3.06 -2.27 6.80
N VAL A 5 -4.38 -2.34 6.84
CA VAL A 5 -5.28 -1.23 6.48
C VAL A 5 -6.13 -0.86 7.69
N ASN A 6 -6.01 0.39 8.14
CA ASN A 6 -6.72 0.93 9.30
C ASN A 6 -6.60 0.02 10.56
N GLY A 7 -5.38 -0.49 10.79
CA GLY A 7 -5.05 -1.31 11.96
C GLY A 7 -5.44 -2.79 11.85
N ARG A 8 -5.93 -3.25 10.70
CA ARG A 8 -6.26 -4.66 10.46
C ARG A 8 -5.37 -5.24 9.37
N GLU A 9 -4.97 -6.49 9.53
CA GLU A 9 -4.25 -7.21 8.49
C GLU A 9 -5.09 -7.28 7.20
N ALA A 10 -4.42 -7.15 6.06
CA ALA A 10 -5.01 -7.14 4.73
C ALA A 10 -4.04 -7.79 3.73
N GLY A 11 -4.50 -7.99 2.50
CA GLY A 11 -3.71 -8.58 1.42
C GLY A 11 -4.05 -10.04 1.09
N SER A 12 -5.05 -10.63 1.75
CA SER A 12 -5.67 -11.90 1.34
C SER A 12 -7.14 -11.70 1.01
N LYS A 13 -7.75 -12.67 0.32
CA LYS A 13 -9.16 -12.60 -0.09
C LYS A 13 -10.10 -12.47 1.11
N GLU A 14 -9.76 -13.14 2.21
CA GLU A 14 -10.52 -13.16 3.46
C GLU A 14 -10.30 -11.90 4.29
N MET A 15 -9.09 -11.32 4.25
CA MET A 15 -8.71 -10.14 5.04
C MET A 15 -9.00 -8.82 4.31
N GLY A 16 -9.13 -8.84 2.99
CA GLY A 16 -9.46 -7.69 2.16
C GLY A 16 -8.27 -7.11 1.40
N CYS A 17 -8.55 -6.19 0.49
CA CYS A 17 -7.61 -5.55 -0.43
C CYS A 17 -6.43 -4.90 0.33
N ALA A 18 -5.19 -5.16 -0.12
CA ALA A 18 -3.98 -4.63 0.51
C ALA A 18 -3.91 -3.09 0.55
N LEU A 19 -4.65 -2.37 -0.32
CA LEU A 19 -4.70 -0.91 -0.34
C LEU A 19 -5.88 -0.31 0.46
N CYS A 20 -7.05 -0.95 0.44
CA CYS A 20 -8.29 -0.32 0.93
C CYS A 20 -9.13 -1.20 1.87
N GLY A 21 -8.77 -2.47 2.08
CA GLY A 21 -9.48 -3.40 2.95
C GLY A 21 -10.80 -3.95 2.40
N ALA A 22 -11.20 -3.59 1.17
CA ALA A 22 -12.41 -4.12 0.56
C ALA A 22 -12.27 -5.61 0.19
N THR A 23 -13.33 -6.39 0.37
CA THR A 23 -13.32 -7.85 0.14
C THR A 23 -13.94 -8.28 -1.20
N TRP A 24 -14.53 -7.33 -1.95
CA TRP A 24 -15.05 -7.58 -3.30
C TRP A 24 -13.91 -7.61 -4.35
N GLY A 25 -14.17 -8.14 -5.54
CA GLY A 25 -13.17 -8.27 -6.61
C GLY A 25 -12.33 -9.54 -6.52
N ASN A 26 -11.36 -9.76 -7.42
CA ASN A 26 -10.52 -10.97 -7.42
C ASN A 26 -9.12 -10.74 -8.00
N HIS A 27 -8.62 -9.51 -7.95
CA HIS A 27 -7.32 -9.18 -8.55
C HIS A 27 -6.19 -9.57 -7.60
N HIS A 28 -5.09 -10.08 -8.15
CA HIS A 28 -3.94 -10.52 -7.35
C HIS A 28 -2.65 -10.13 -8.06
N GLU A 29 -1.70 -9.60 -7.31
CA GLU A 29 -0.37 -9.28 -7.82
C GLU A 29 0.71 -9.70 -6.83
N GLU A 30 1.88 -10.00 -7.37
CA GLU A 30 3.08 -10.27 -6.57
C GLU A 30 3.78 -8.94 -6.25
N VAL A 31 3.92 -8.63 -4.96
CA VAL A 31 4.58 -7.42 -4.48
C VAL A 31 5.48 -7.80 -3.31
N GLU A 32 6.76 -7.42 -3.39
CA GLU A 32 7.76 -7.75 -2.36
C GLU A 32 7.73 -9.26 -2.01
N GLY A 33 7.70 -10.12 -3.04
CA GLY A 33 7.71 -11.58 -2.91
C GLY A 33 6.43 -12.24 -2.39
N GLU A 34 5.38 -11.46 -2.08
CA GLU A 34 4.09 -11.99 -1.61
C GLU A 34 2.99 -11.80 -2.65
N ARG A 35 2.12 -12.80 -2.75
CA ARG A 35 0.91 -12.73 -3.59
C ARG A 35 -0.19 -12.00 -2.83
N LEU A 36 -0.36 -10.70 -3.10
CA LEU A 36 -1.35 -9.86 -2.46
C LEU A 36 -2.67 -9.80 -3.24
N PHE A 37 -3.78 -9.79 -2.52
CA PHE A 37 -5.13 -9.56 -3.04
C PHE A 37 -5.48 -8.06 -3.12
N PHE A 38 -6.12 -7.69 -4.22
CA PHE A 38 -6.67 -6.36 -4.50
C PHE A 38 -8.11 -6.45 -5.01
N CYS A 39 -8.94 -5.47 -4.64
CA CYS A 39 -10.32 -5.44 -5.11
C CYS A 39 -10.44 -5.05 -6.60
N CYS A 40 -9.47 -4.29 -7.12
CA CYS A 40 -9.39 -3.89 -8.53
C CYS A 40 -7.95 -3.56 -8.94
N ASP A 41 -7.73 -3.45 -10.25
CA ASP A 41 -6.43 -3.17 -10.86
C ASP A 41 -5.87 -1.81 -10.43
N LEU A 42 -6.74 -0.81 -10.27
CA LEU A 42 -6.34 0.52 -9.77
C LEU A 42 -5.76 0.46 -8.35
N CYS A 43 -6.32 -0.39 -7.48
CA CYS A 43 -5.76 -0.57 -6.14
C CYS A 43 -4.39 -1.23 -6.18
N ALA A 44 -4.18 -2.21 -7.05
CA ALA A 44 -2.87 -2.83 -7.23
C ALA A 44 -1.85 -1.84 -7.79
N ALA A 45 -2.22 -1.08 -8.82
CA ALA A 45 -1.36 -0.08 -9.43
C ALA A 45 -0.97 1.02 -8.44
N GLY A 46 -1.93 1.58 -7.69
CA GLY A 46 -1.65 2.60 -6.66
C GLY A 46 -0.76 2.07 -5.53
N PHE A 47 -0.97 0.83 -5.10
CA PHE A 47 -0.15 0.19 -4.08
C PHE A 47 1.29 -0.03 -4.56
N ARG A 48 1.48 -0.58 -5.77
CA ARG A 48 2.80 -0.77 -6.37
C ARG A 48 3.57 0.53 -6.51
N ARG A 49 2.95 1.57 -7.07
CA ARG A 49 3.57 2.89 -7.21
C ARG A 49 3.99 3.45 -5.86
N THR A 50 3.17 3.23 -4.82
CA THR A 50 3.51 3.63 -3.45
C THR A 50 4.76 2.90 -2.95
N VAL A 51 4.83 1.57 -3.11
CA VAL A 51 6.00 0.77 -2.73
C VAL A 51 7.26 1.22 -3.49
N GLU A 52 7.15 1.38 -4.81
CA GLU A 52 8.25 1.85 -5.66
C GLU A 52 8.76 3.23 -5.24
N GLU A 53 7.85 4.17 -4.97
CA GLU A 53 8.19 5.52 -4.54
C GLU A 53 8.84 5.55 -3.15
N ILE A 54 8.37 4.72 -2.21
CA ILE A 54 9.00 4.56 -0.90
C ILE A 54 10.43 4.06 -1.07
N LYS A 55 10.63 2.96 -1.82
CA LYS A 55 11.97 2.40 -2.06
C LYS A 55 12.90 3.39 -2.73
N ARG A 56 12.39 4.16 -3.70
CA ARG A 56 13.15 5.23 -4.37
C ARG A 56 13.64 6.31 -3.40
N ARG A 57 12.83 6.69 -2.41
CA ARG A 57 13.17 7.73 -1.43
C ARG A 57 14.03 7.23 -0.28
N THR A 58 13.77 6.02 0.20
CA THR A 58 14.49 5.45 1.36
C THR A 58 15.76 4.69 0.96
N GLY A 59 15.89 4.31 -0.31
CA GLY A 59 16.95 3.43 -0.79
C GLY A 59 16.82 1.99 -0.27
N TRP A 60 15.61 1.58 0.16
CA TRP A 60 15.40 0.23 0.67
C TRP A 60 15.20 -0.78 -0.46
N ASP A 61 15.88 -1.92 -0.36
CA ASP A 61 15.73 -3.03 -1.31
C ASP A 61 14.43 -3.81 -1.09
N TYR A 62 13.92 -3.80 0.14
CA TYR A 62 12.73 -4.56 0.54
C TYR A 62 11.90 -3.84 1.60
N ILE A 63 10.59 -4.05 1.59
CA ILE A 63 9.65 -3.58 2.64
C ILE A 63 9.04 -4.79 3.35
N ASP A 64 9.29 -4.91 4.65
CA ASP A 64 8.78 -6.00 5.48
C ASP A 64 7.29 -5.82 5.79
N GLU A 65 6.89 -4.60 6.11
CA GLU A 65 5.53 -4.26 6.51
C GLU A 65 5.12 -2.88 5.98
N ILE A 66 3.85 -2.77 5.56
CA ILE A 66 3.24 -1.50 5.17
C ILE A 66 1.91 -1.33 5.90
N GLN A 67 1.76 -0.19 6.58
CA GLN A 67 0.55 0.19 7.29
C GLN A 67 -0.08 1.39 6.59
N LEU A 68 -1.34 1.26 6.18
CA LEU A 68 -2.12 2.30 5.53
C LEU A 68 -3.25 2.75 6.44
N VAL A 69 -3.27 4.03 6.78
CA VAL A 69 -4.31 4.64 7.61
C VAL A 69 -4.98 5.76 6.82
N GLY A 70 -6.30 5.74 6.74
CA GLY A 70 -7.09 6.71 5.98
C GLY A 70 -7.98 6.07 4.93
N ASN A 71 -8.34 6.84 3.90
CA ASN A 71 -9.27 6.41 2.85
C ASN A 71 -8.92 7.02 1.49
N TYR A 72 -9.67 6.63 0.46
CA TYR A 72 -9.39 7.07 -0.90
C TYR A 72 -9.57 8.58 -1.10
N HIS A 73 -10.64 9.16 -0.53
CA HIS A 73 -11.00 10.57 -0.73
C HIS A 73 -10.03 11.53 -0.04
N ALA A 74 -9.65 11.23 1.20
CA ALA A 74 -8.78 12.08 2.01
C ALA A 74 -7.28 11.81 1.79
N GLY A 75 -6.93 10.72 1.10
CA GLY A 75 -5.58 10.17 1.09
C GLY A 75 -5.31 9.29 2.31
N ARG A 76 -4.09 8.75 2.37
CA ARG A 76 -3.66 7.79 3.38
C ARG A 76 -2.30 8.18 3.92
N THR A 77 -2.12 8.06 5.23
CA THR A 77 -0.80 7.98 5.84
C THR A 77 -0.31 6.54 5.70
N VAL A 78 0.87 6.39 5.12
CA VAL A 78 1.56 5.13 4.89
C VAL A 78 2.78 5.09 5.80
N THR A 79 2.86 4.08 6.66
CA THR A 79 4.08 3.77 7.41
C THR A 79 4.68 2.49 6.84
N ALA A 80 5.87 2.59 6.26
CA ALA A 80 6.62 1.44 5.76
C ALA A 80 7.75 1.06 6.72
N ILE A 81 7.98 -0.24 6.88
CA ILE A 81 8.98 -0.79 7.79
C ILE A 81 9.92 -1.71 7.00
N SER A 82 11.23 -1.56 7.21
CA SER A 82 12.28 -2.38 6.58
C SER A 82 13.47 -2.55 7.52
N GLY A 83 13.76 -3.79 7.92
CA GLY A 83 14.86 -4.15 8.81
C GLY A 83 14.82 -3.41 10.14
N GLY A 84 13.62 -3.16 10.69
CA GLY A 84 13.41 -2.41 11.94
C GLY A 84 13.45 -0.89 11.80
N ARG A 85 13.71 -0.34 10.60
CA ARG A 85 13.58 1.10 10.31
C ARG A 85 12.17 1.39 9.82
N SER A 86 11.66 2.58 10.11
CA SER A 86 10.34 3.03 9.64
C SER A 86 10.42 4.37 8.92
N ALA A 87 9.64 4.53 7.85
CA ALA A 87 9.45 5.79 7.15
C ALA A 87 7.94 6.04 6.98
N ARG A 88 7.52 7.30 7.17
CA ARG A 88 6.11 7.69 7.11
C ARG A 88 5.88 8.72 6.02
N PHE A 89 4.80 8.52 5.28
CA PHE A 89 4.45 9.37 4.15
C PHE A 89 2.94 9.57 4.10
N TYR A 90 2.49 10.74 3.64
CA TYR A 90 1.13 10.95 3.18
C TYR A 90 1.06 10.73 1.67
N VAL A 91 0.09 9.92 1.24
CA VAL A 91 -0.14 9.55 -0.17
C VAL A 91 -1.59 9.84 -0.55
N LYS A 92 -1.79 10.51 -1.68
CA LYS A 92 -3.12 10.71 -2.30
C LYS A 92 -3.04 10.36 -3.78
N PHE A 93 -4.07 9.68 -4.27
CA PHE A 93 -4.17 9.25 -5.66
C PHE A 93 -5.20 10.09 -6.42
N ASN A 94 -5.00 10.25 -7.73
CA ASN A 94 -6.04 10.75 -8.64
C ASN A 94 -7.02 9.63 -9.04
N GLU A 95 -7.92 9.88 -9.99
CA GLU A 95 -8.92 8.90 -10.43
C GLU A 95 -8.30 7.69 -11.16
N ASP A 96 -7.12 7.85 -11.74
CA ASP A 96 -6.37 6.81 -12.46
C ASP A 96 -5.37 6.04 -11.58
N ALA A 97 -5.49 6.20 -10.26
CA ALA A 97 -4.58 5.65 -9.25
C ALA A 97 -3.11 6.05 -9.43
N GLU A 98 -2.85 7.17 -10.11
CA GLU A 98 -1.55 7.82 -10.11
C GLU A 98 -1.38 8.62 -8.82
N ILE A 99 -0.13 8.77 -8.37
CA ILE A 99 0.16 9.50 -7.15
C ILE A 99 0.07 10.99 -7.44
N GLU A 100 -1.01 11.62 -6.96
CA GLU A 100 -1.22 13.07 -7.02
C GLU A 100 -0.38 13.79 -5.96
N THR A 101 -0.23 13.19 -4.77
CA THR A 101 0.54 13.77 -3.67
C THR A 101 1.34 12.70 -2.95
N PHE A 102 2.62 12.97 -2.72
CA PHE A 102 3.50 12.13 -1.90
C PHE A 102 4.47 13.00 -1.11
N ARG A 103 4.27 13.07 0.21
CA ARG A 103 5.10 13.88 1.12
C ARG A 103 5.46 13.09 2.36
N GLU A 104 6.63 13.41 2.93
CA GLU A 104 7.07 12.87 4.21
C GLU A 104 6.24 13.45 5.37
N GLU A 105 6.05 12.65 6.42
CA GLU A 105 5.42 13.03 7.69
C GLU A 105 6.31 12.74 8.89
#